data_AF-A0A9D9L9D3-F1
#
_entry.id   AF-A0A9D9L9D3-F1
#
_cell.length_a   1.000
_cell.length_b   1.000
_cell.length_c   1.000
_cell.angle_alpha   90.00
_cell.angle_beta   90.00
_cell.angle_gamma   90.00
#
_symmetry.space_group_name_H-M   'P 1'
#
loop_
_entity.id
_entity.type
_entity.pdbx_description
1 polymer ?
#
loop_
_entity_poly.entity_id
_entity_poly.type
_entity_poly.pdbx_seq_one_letter_code
_entity_poly.pdbx_strand_id
1 'polypeptide(L)'
;MKKMLFLLVVAALMLTATSCSTTTKSAAQSTTAENYRFGVYTAVIPCNLFDADKAVRAMGKRAKFLEMARRNKYNHIEYLYRDFYDNKLSITIWDTGDGSTKIQIKVGKLGDKASSEEILVAIDEELRVDGYPAQ
;
A
#
# COMPACT_ATOMS: atom_id res chain seq x y z
N MET A 1 2.97 -62.84 5.35
CA MET A 1 2.08 -61.66 5.23
C MET A 1 2.48 -60.61 6.27
N LYS A 2 3.61 -59.92 6.07
CA LYS A 2 4.20 -59.04 7.11
C LYS A 2 4.84 -57.77 6.54
N LYS A 3 4.65 -57.52 5.24
CA LYS A 3 5.23 -56.38 4.51
C LYS A 3 4.22 -55.30 4.11
N MET A 4 2.92 -55.52 4.31
CA MET A 4 1.87 -54.53 3.98
C MET A 4 1.47 -53.61 5.15
N LEU A 5 2.07 -53.77 6.34
CA LEU A 5 1.76 -52.90 7.49
C LEU A 5 2.72 -51.70 7.61
N PHE A 6 3.82 -51.69 6.86
CA PHE A 6 4.83 -50.62 6.97
C PHE A 6 4.58 -49.44 6.01
N LEU A 7 3.70 -49.60 5.02
CA LEU A 7 3.41 -48.56 4.04
C LEU A 7 2.32 -47.57 4.47
N LEU A 8 1.56 -47.89 5.52
CA LEU A 8 0.41 -47.09 5.97
C LEU A 8 0.76 -46.06 7.05
N VAL A 9 1.96 -46.13 7.64
CA VAL A 9 2.42 -45.19 8.69
C VAL A 9 3.14 -43.98 8.10
N VAL A 10 3.68 -44.07 6.88
CA VAL A 10 4.43 -42.96 6.24
C VAL A 10 3.50 -41.99 5.50
N ALA A 11 2.30 -42.43 5.08
CA ALA A 11 1.32 -41.58 4.40
C ALA A 11 0.51 -40.66 5.33
N ALA A 12 0.53 -40.92 6.65
CA ALA A 12 -0.21 -40.13 7.64
C ALA A 12 0.58 -38.93 8.21
N LEU A 13 1.85 -38.75 7.80
CA LEU A 13 2.71 -37.66 8.29
C LEU A 13 2.81 -36.46 7.34
N MET A 14 2.09 -36.48 6.20
CA MET A 14 2.15 -35.48 5.13
C MET A 14 0.88 -34.61 5.01
N LEU A 15 -0.07 -34.77 5.93
CA LEU A 15 -1.27 -33.93 6.12
C LEU A 15 -1.27 -33.54 7.60
N THR A 16 -1.17 -32.31 8.06
CA THR A 16 -1.41 -31.00 7.47
C THR A 16 -0.61 -30.00 8.33
N ALA A 17 0.61 -29.67 7.91
CA ALA A 17 1.20 -28.40 8.27
C ALA A 17 0.47 -27.33 7.45
N THR A 18 -0.77 -27.05 7.82
CA THR A 18 -1.51 -25.87 7.37
C THR A 18 -0.77 -24.69 8.00
N SER A 19 0.29 -24.25 7.32
CA SER A 19 0.90 -22.95 7.58
C SER A 19 -0.21 -21.93 7.32
N CYS A 20 -0.88 -21.54 8.42
CA CYS A 20 -1.60 -20.30 8.50
C CYS A 20 -0.59 -19.24 8.10
N SER A 21 -0.66 -18.80 6.85
CA SER A 21 -0.01 -17.57 6.42
C SER A 21 -0.73 -16.49 7.22
N THR A 22 -0.22 -16.22 8.43
CA THR A 22 -0.44 -14.96 9.09
C THR A 22 0.04 -13.92 8.10
N THR A 23 -0.89 -13.34 7.35
CA THR A 23 -0.73 -12.03 6.76
C THR A 23 -0.42 -11.13 7.95
N THR A 24 0.86 -11.01 8.28
CA THR A 24 1.40 -9.95 9.11
C THR A 24 1.04 -8.69 8.34
N LYS A 25 -0.11 -8.10 8.70
CA LYS A 25 -0.34 -6.68 8.50
C LYS A 25 0.92 -6.02 9.04
N SER A 26 1.74 -5.48 8.14
CA SER A 26 2.97 -4.80 8.50
C SER A 26 2.56 -3.69 9.46
N ALA A 27 2.86 -3.89 10.74
CA ALA A 27 2.56 -2.94 11.78
C ALA A 27 3.63 -1.87 11.73
N ALA A 28 3.40 -0.85 10.91
CA ALA A 28 3.97 0.47 11.07
C ALA A 28 3.19 1.41 10.14
N GLN A 29 2.07 1.95 10.62
CA GLN A 29 1.36 3.04 9.95
C GLN A 29 1.51 4.24 10.87
N SER A 30 2.49 5.11 10.59
CA SER A 30 2.62 6.40 11.28
C SER A 30 1.59 7.38 10.71
N THR A 31 0.31 6.99 10.68
CA THR A 31 -0.80 7.74 10.12
C THR A 31 -1.75 8.15 11.25
N THR A 32 -1.96 9.46 11.40
CA THR A 32 -2.66 10.01 12.58
C THR A 32 -4.16 10.21 12.38
N ALA A 33 -4.66 10.16 11.13
CA ALA A 33 -6.07 10.38 10.83
C ALA A 33 -6.51 9.68 9.53
N GLU A 34 -7.11 8.50 9.66
CA GLU A 34 -7.60 7.72 8.52
C GLU A 34 -9.11 7.82 8.35
N ASN A 35 -9.58 7.98 7.11
CA ASN A 35 -11.00 8.02 6.78
C ASN A 35 -11.25 7.47 5.38
N TYR A 36 -12.31 6.69 5.21
CA TYR A 36 -12.76 6.21 3.89
C TYR A 36 -14.18 6.69 3.62
N ARG A 37 -14.34 7.55 2.61
CA ARG A 37 -15.65 8.13 2.28
C ARG A 37 -15.78 8.32 0.77
N PHE A 38 -16.95 7.95 0.23
CA PHE A 38 -17.27 8.08 -1.21
C PHE A 38 -16.21 7.49 -2.16
N GLY A 39 -15.61 6.36 -1.78
CA GLY A 39 -14.59 5.69 -2.59
C GLY A 39 -13.20 6.31 -2.52
N VAL A 40 -12.97 7.25 -1.61
CA VAL A 40 -11.68 7.90 -1.40
C VAL A 40 -11.18 7.57 -0.01
N TYR A 41 -9.99 7.00 0.06
CA TYR A 41 -9.25 6.82 1.29
C TYR A 41 -8.41 8.07 1.57
N THR A 42 -8.46 8.59 2.78
CA THR A 42 -7.71 9.78 3.19
C THR A 42 -6.89 9.45 4.43
N ALA A 43 -5.62 9.87 4.45
CA ALA A 43 -4.73 9.77 5.59
C ALA A 43 -3.89 11.04 5.74
N VAL A 44 -3.31 11.25 6.92
CA VAL A 44 -2.28 12.27 7.17
C VAL A 44 -1.00 11.55 7.58
N ILE A 45 0.09 11.90 6.90
CA ILE A 45 1.43 11.34 7.15
C ILE A 45 2.33 12.48 7.65
N PRO A 46 3.14 12.26 8.71
CA PRO A 46 4.03 13.26 9.29
C PRO A 46 5.30 13.44 8.43
N CYS A 47 5.12 13.89 7.20
CA CYS A 47 6.20 14.25 6.28
C CYS A 47 5.83 15.47 5.45
N ASN A 48 6.85 16.19 4.96
CA ASN A 48 6.62 17.33 4.08
C ASN A 48 6.18 16.87 2.67
N LEU A 49 5.60 17.81 1.91
CA LEU A 49 5.06 17.53 0.58
C LEU A 49 6.11 17.00 -0.41
N PHE A 50 7.36 17.41 -0.27
CA PHE A 50 8.45 17.01 -1.16
C PHE A 50 8.82 15.54 -0.98
N ASP A 51 8.91 15.08 0.27
CA ASP A 51 9.19 13.67 0.57
C ASP A 51 8.01 12.78 0.21
N ALA A 52 6.78 13.24 0.45
CA ALA A 52 5.57 12.57 0.00
C ALA A 52 5.52 12.42 -1.54
N ASP A 53 5.90 13.46 -2.30
CA ASP A 53 6.05 13.38 -3.76
C ASP A 53 7.03 12.27 -4.16
N LYS A 54 8.24 12.32 -3.57
CA LYS A 54 9.29 11.35 -3.88
C LYS A 54 8.82 9.92 -3.61
N ALA A 55 8.19 9.68 -2.47
CA ALA A 55 7.65 8.38 -2.08
C ALA A 55 6.53 7.89 -3.00
N VAL A 56 5.58 8.76 -3.38
CA VAL A 56 4.51 8.40 -4.33
C VAL A 56 5.09 7.97 -5.68
N ARG A 57 6.09 8.69 -6.19
CA ARG A 57 6.76 8.33 -7.46
C ARG A 57 7.56 7.04 -7.35
N ALA A 58 8.27 6.85 -6.25
CA ALA A 58 9.04 5.62 -5.99
C ALA A 58 8.09 4.41 -5.92
N MET A 59 6.98 4.53 -5.19
CA MET A 59 5.93 3.52 -5.09
C MET A 59 5.36 3.20 -6.47
N GLY A 60 4.98 4.23 -7.24
CA GLY A 60 4.43 4.07 -8.59
C GLY A 60 5.38 3.26 -9.50
N LYS A 61 6.67 3.58 -9.46
CA LYS A 61 7.71 2.86 -10.21
C LYS A 61 7.89 1.42 -9.71
N ARG A 62 7.97 1.21 -8.40
CA ARG A 62 8.14 -0.13 -7.78
C ARG A 62 6.97 -1.06 -8.12
N ALA A 63 5.75 -0.55 -8.01
CA ALA A 63 4.53 -1.27 -8.32
C ALA A 63 4.23 -1.37 -9.84
N LYS A 64 5.12 -0.84 -10.70
CA LYS A 64 4.99 -0.87 -12.17
C LYS A 64 3.72 -0.21 -12.69
N PHE A 65 3.23 0.81 -11.98
CA PHE A 65 2.17 1.66 -12.50
C PHE A 65 2.69 2.54 -13.64
N LEU A 66 1.86 2.73 -14.66
CA LEU A 66 2.11 3.72 -15.71
C LEU A 66 1.59 5.08 -15.24
N GLU A 67 2.47 6.07 -15.15
CA GLU A 67 2.08 7.46 -14.89
C GLU A 67 1.39 8.04 -16.12
N MET A 68 0.11 8.33 -15.99
CA MET A 68 -0.71 8.92 -17.06
C MET A 68 -0.67 10.46 -16.99
N ALA A 69 -0.67 11.01 -15.78
CA ALA A 69 -0.58 12.44 -15.57
C ALA A 69 -0.02 12.76 -14.19
N ARG A 70 0.71 13.87 -14.11
CA ARG A 70 1.13 14.51 -12.87
C ARG A 70 0.87 16.01 -12.97
N ARG A 71 0.15 16.57 -12.02
CA ARG A 71 -0.17 18.01 -11.97
C ARG A 71 0.32 18.59 -10.66
N ASN A 72 1.29 19.48 -10.76
CA ASN A 72 1.83 20.19 -9.62
C ASN A 72 1.12 21.53 -9.47
N LYS A 73 0.48 21.76 -8.33
CA LYS A 73 -0.15 23.02 -7.95
C LYS A 73 0.50 23.51 -6.65
N TYR A 74 0.27 24.78 -6.32
CA TYR A 74 0.99 25.47 -5.23
C TYR A 74 1.01 24.71 -3.89
N ASN A 75 -0.11 24.09 -3.49
CA ASN A 75 -0.26 23.41 -2.20
C ASN A 75 -0.63 21.92 -2.31
N HIS A 76 -0.66 21.36 -3.52
CA HIS A 76 -0.96 19.94 -3.72
C HIS A 76 -0.45 19.42 -5.05
N ILE A 77 -0.25 18.10 -5.11
CA ILE A 77 0.15 17.39 -6.32
C ILE A 77 -0.85 16.27 -6.59
N GLU A 78 -1.35 16.24 -7.82
CA GLU A 78 -2.25 15.19 -8.31
C GLU A 78 -1.47 14.20 -9.18
N TYR A 79 -1.65 12.91 -8.95
CA TYR A 79 -1.13 11.82 -9.74
C TYR A 79 -2.28 11.00 -10.29
N LEU A 80 -2.19 10.65 -11.56
CA LEU A 80 -3.04 9.66 -12.20
C LEU A 80 -2.16 8.54 -12.73
N TYR A 81 -2.32 7.36 -12.15
CA TYR A 81 -1.67 6.13 -12.51
C TYR A 81 -2.65 5.16 -13.18
N ARG A 82 -2.09 4.19 -13.89
CA ARG A 82 -2.82 3.08 -14.49
C ARG A 82 -2.03 1.78 -14.36
N ASP A 83 -2.68 0.68 -14.00
CA ASP A 83 -2.06 -0.64 -13.99
C ASP A 83 -2.15 -1.32 -15.37
N PHE A 84 -1.68 -2.56 -15.46
CA PHE A 84 -1.69 -3.33 -16.70
C PHE A 84 -3.07 -3.85 -17.11
N TYR A 85 -4.06 -3.80 -16.20
CA TYR A 85 -5.46 -4.14 -16.45
C TYR A 85 -6.30 -2.89 -16.75
N ASP A 86 -5.67 -1.74 -17.03
CA ASP A 86 -6.31 -0.44 -17.24
C ASP A 86 -7.07 0.12 -16.01
N ASN A 87 -6.85 -0.43 -14.81
CA ASN A 87 -7.40 0.15 -13.59
C ASN A 87 -6.69 1.45 -13.26
N LYS A 88 -7.48 2.48 -12.95
CA LYS A 88 -6.97 3.81 -12.62
C LYS A 88 -6.71 3.94 -11.13
N LEU A 89 -5.58 4.53 -10.78
CA LEU A 89 -5.22 4.94 -9.44
C LEU A 89 -5.06 6.46 -9.43
N SER A 90 -5.83 7.15 -8.59
CA SER A 90 -5.71 8.59 -8.36
C SER A 90 -5.11 8.80 -6.99
N ILE A 91 -4.02 9.56 -6.92
CA ILE A 91 -3.41 9.99 -5.66
C ILE A 91 -3.37 11.51 -5.64
N THR A 92 -3.73 12.13 -4.53
CA THR A 92 -3.55 13.57 -4.33
C THR A 92 -2.93 13.82 -2.97
N ILE A 93 -1.80 14.52 -2.96
CA ILE A 93 -1.07 14.88 -1.75
C ILE A 93 -1.19 16.39 -1.53
N TRP A 94 -1.50 16.81 -0.31
CA TRP A 94 -1.70 18.20 0.09
C TRP A 94 -0.77 18.55 1.25
N ASP A 95 -0.11 19.70 1.16
CA ASP A 95 0.57 20.29 2.30
C ASP A 95 -0.47 20.78 3.32
N THR A 96 -0.36 20.35 4.58
CA THR A 96 -1.23 20.80 5.68
C THR A 96 -0.68 22.03 6.41
N GLY A 97 0.55 22.47 6.09
CA GLY A 97 1.19 23.67 6.64
C GLY A 97 1.84 23.49 8.02
N ASP A 98 1.64 22.33 8.64
CA ASP A 98 2.21 21.92 9.94
C ASP A 98 3.38 20.93 9.78
N GLY A 99 3.93 20.82 8.57
CA GLY A 99 4.98 19.85 8.24
C GLY A 99 4.46 18.43 7.98
N SER A 100 3.14 18.24 7.96
CA SER A 100 2.52 16.98 7.54
C SER A 100 1.97 17.06 6.11
N THR A 101 1.62 15.91 5.56
CA THR A 101 1.01 15.79 4.24
C THR A 101 -0.26 14.96 4.34
N LYS A 102 -1.37 15.52 3.86
CA LYS A 102 -2.62 14.77 3.68
C LYS A 102 -2.59 14.06 2.33
N ILE A 103 -2.77 12.75 2.34
CA ILE A 103 -2.84 11.91 1.15
C ILE A 103 -4.27 11.45 0.93
N GLN A 104 -4.75 11.55 -0.31
CA GLN A 104 -6.01 10.98 -0.78
C GLN A 104 -5.72 9.94 -1.85
N ILE A 105 -6.30 8.76 -1.72
CA ILE A 105 -6.10 7.62 -2.61
C ILE A 105 -7.47 7.15 -3.08
N LYS A 106 -7.61 6.94 -4.38
CA LYS A 106 -8.78 6.32 -4.99
C LYS A 106 -8.35 5.32 -6.05
N VAL A 107 -8.70 4.06 -5.83
CA VAL A 107 -8.50 2.96 -6.77
C VAL A 107 -9.79 2.68 -7.54
N GLY A 108 -9.73 2.69 -8.85
CA GLY A 108 -10.86 2.47 -9.74
C GLY A 108 -11.93 3.58 -9.70
N LYS A 109 -13.08 3.30 -10.35
CA LYS A 109 -14.18 4.27 -10.48
C LYS A 109 -14.97 4.45 -9.17
N LEU A 110 -15.21 3.35 -8.46
CA LEU A 110 -16.03 3.31 -7.24
C LEU A 110 -15.21 3.48 -5.95
N GLY A 111 -13.89 3.33 -6.03
CA GLY A 111 -13.02 3.23 -4.86
C GLY A 111 -12.93 1.79 -4.36
N ASP A 112 -11.71 1.40 -3.98
CA ASP A 112 -11.43 0.16 -3.27
C ASP A 112 -10.65 0.51 -2.01
N LYS A 113 -11.24 0.24 -0.84
CA LYS A 113 -10.62 0.55 0.45
C LYS A 113 -9.37 -0.30 0.69
N ALA A 114 -9.44 -1.60 0.42
CA ALA A 114 -8.34 -2.53 0.71
C ALA A 114 -7.12 -2.20 -0.14
N SER A 115 -7.31 -2.02 -1.45
CA SER A 115 -6.21 -1.59 -2.33
C SER A 115 -5.70 -0.19 -1.97
N SER A 116 -6.55 0.72 -1.52
CA SER A 116 -6.09 2.06 -1.11
C SER A 116 -5.22 2.01 0.15
N GLU A 117 -5.54 1.13 1.11
CA GLU A 117 -4.71 0.87 2.30
C GLU A 117 -3.36 0.26 1.91
N GLU A 118 -3.35 -0.72 0.99
CA GLU A 118 -2.11 -1.30 0.48
C GLU A 118 -1.20 -0.26 -0.22
N ILE A 119 -1.80 0.64 -1.00
CA ILE A 119 -1.05 1.74 -1.64
C ILE A 119 -0.48 2.70 -0.59
N LEU A 120 -1.23 3.00 0.47
CA LEU A 120 -0.71 3.84 1.56
C LEU A 120 0.49 3.18 2.25
N VAL A 121 0.39 1.89 2.59
CA VAL A 121 1.50 1.14 3.19
C VAL A 121 2.71 1.16 2.25
N ALA A 122 2.50 0.96 0.95
CA ALA A 122 3.59 1.00 -0.02
C ALA A 122 4.26 2.37 -0.12
N ILE A 123 3.52 3.48 0.02
CA ILE A 123 4.09 4.85 0.07
C ILE A 123 4.90 5.04 1.36
N ASP A 124 4.35 4.60 2.48
CA ASP A 124 4.98 4.69 3.79
C ASP A 124 6.28 3.87 3.88
N GLU A 125 6.35 2.71 3.23
CA GLU A 125 7.60 1.96 3.03
C GLU A 125 8.67 2.77 2.28
N GLU A 126 8.31 3.47 1.20
CA GLU A 126 9.27 4.30 0.44
C GLU A 126 9.80 5.47 1.29
N LEU A 127 8.95 6.06 2.13
CA LEU A 127 9.37 7.12 3.07
C LEU A 127 10.43 6.61 4.07
N ARG A 128 10.31 5.35 4.52
CA ARG A 128 11.30 4.75 5.43
C ARG A 128 12.64 4.49 4.76
N VAL A 129 12.65 4.05 3.50
CA VAL A 129 13.89 3.80 2.75
C VAL A 129 14.74 5.07 2.63
N ASP A 130 14.08 6.22 2.53
CA ASP A 130 14.74 7.53 2.45
C ASP A 130 15.15 8.12 3.83
N GLY A 131 14.98 7.38 4.92
CA GLY A 131 15.49 7.75 6.24
C GLY A 131 14.50 8.48 7.15
N TYR A 132 13.19 8.43 6.88
CA TYR A 132 12.16 8.91 7.82
C TYR A 132 11.71 7.77 8.75
N PRO A 133 12.08 7.78 10.04
CA PRO A 133 11.65 6.75 10.96
C PRO A 133 10.16 6.85 11.23
N ALA A 134 9.49 5.69 11.29
CA ALA A 134 8.15 5.60 11.88
C ALA A 134 8.23 6.05 13.34
N GLN A 135 7.50 7.11 13.68
CA GLN A 135 7.21 7.42 15.08
C GLN A 135 6.01 6.61 15.54
#